data_AF-A0A172U7G3-F1
#
_entry.id   AF-A0A172U7G3-F1
#
_cell.length_a   1.000
_cell.length_b   1.000
_cell.length_c   1.000
_cell.angle_alpha   90.00
_cell.angle_beta   90.00
_cell.angle_gamma   90.00
#
_symmetry.space_group_name_H-M   'P 1'
#
loop_
_entity.id
_entity.type
_entity.pdbx_description
1 polymer ?
#
loop_
_entity_poly.entity_id
_entity_poly.type
_entity_poly.pdbx_seq_one_letter_code
_entity_poly.pdbx_strand_id
1 'polypeptide(L)'
;MLACNWKIIWNTERDCLNKIFDINTTKNADLIVIQREFPSKKTSEILSILLKLDIPIIYDIDDLLLDVQPSHERFFYYKKISPYIKWVIKEVDLVTVSTISLKNELTPHTNRPILVNQNLVNYNLFFNTARPRGDKFNILISGTSTHQNDWTIIREPILEILKSYNDQVRIIFFGDTIKDFIRHKSVSIVKFEPNYNTYAAQLKSLNINIALTPLINNKFNQCKSNIKWLEYSAAGIPGVYSDIAPYNSCIIDKKNGLLAQNNPESWFFAIANLFNNQEKANEIIKNAQKEVLEKYSITNCADKYLLSIQNKLGHKKSVRNFSQTPPKYTFLSSVYSITDRILRVFNKF
;
A
#
# COMPACT_ATOMS: atom_id res chain seq x y z
N MET A 1 6.55 8.73 -9.43
CA MET A 1 7.05 7.81 -10.46
C MET A 1 6.48 8.29 -11.78
N LEU A 2 7.22 8.98 -12.64
CA LEU A 2 8.47 8.57 -13.27
C LEU A 2 9.45 9.77 -13.40
N ALA A 3 10.63 9.52 -13.97
CA ALA A 3 11.70 10.48 -14.26
C ALA A 3 11.20 11.77 -14.93
N CYS A 4 12.01 12.83 -14.86
CA CYS A 4 11.74 14.18 -15.38
C CYS A 4 11.24 14.27 -16.84
N ASN A 5 11.21 13.16 -17.60
CA ASN A 5 10.94 13.09 -19.03
C ASN A 5 9.69 12.27 -19.40
N TRP A 6 8.77 12.00 -18.46
CA TRP A 6 7.51 11.31 -18.75
C TRP A 6 6.29 12.16 -18.38
N LYS A 7 5.33 12.25 -19.30
CA LYS A 7 4.01 12.85 -19.02
C LYS A 7 3.02 11.78 -18.58
N ILE A 8 2.36 11.99 -17.45
CA ILE A 8 1.23 11.16 -17.01
C ILE A 8 -0.04 11.71 -17.62
N ILE A 9 -0.77 10.87 -18.34
CA ILE A 9 -2.10 11.16 -18.86
C ILE A 9 -3.10 10.27 -18.10
N TRP A 10 -4.10 10.92 -17.51
CA TRP A 10 -5.19 10.24 -16.80
C TRP A 10 -6.36 10.07 -17.77
N ASN A 11 -6.57 8.85 -18.24
CA ASN A 11 -7.61 8.56 -19.25
C ASN A 11 -9.00 8.35 -18.64
N THR A 12 -9.16 8.67 -17.35
CA THR A 12 -10.44 8.65 -16.64
C THR A 12 -10.66 10.01 -16.02
N GLU A 13 -11.61 10.78 -16.57
CA GLU A 13 -12.06 12.02 -15.93
C GLU A 13 -13.27 11.75 -15.05
N ARG A 14 -13.42 12.52 -13.97
CA ARG A 14 -14.58 12.47 -13.08
C ARG A 14 -15.36 13.77 -13.25
N ASP A 15 -16.49 13.70 -13.95
CA ASP A 15 -17.55 14.68 -13.76
C ASP A 15 -18.53 14.13 -12.71
N CYS A 16 -19.24 15.03 -12.03
CA CYS A 16 -20.07 14.81 -10.84
C CYS A 16 -21.06 13.63 -10.97
N LEU A 17 -21.39 13.21 -12.19
CA LEU A 17 -22.35 12.16 -12.51
C LEU A 17 -21.80 11.02 -13.39
N ASN A 18 -20.71 11.22 -14.15
CA ASN A 18 -20.18 10.24 -15.10
C ASN A 18 -18.65 10.23 -15.12
N LYS A 19 -18.05 9.04 -15.32
CA LYS A 19 -16.62 8.95 -15.66
C LYS A 19 -16.47 8.59 -17.13
N ILE A 20 -15.84 9.48 -17.89
CA ILE A 20 -15.58 9.27 -19.31
C ILE A 20 -14.19 8.65 -19.46
N PHE A 21 -14.12 7.58 -20.25
CA PHE A 21 -12.86 6.99 -20.68
C PHE A 21 -12.55 7.47 -22.09
N ASP A 22 -11.51 8.27 -22.26
CA ASP A 22 -11.05 8.67 -23.59
C ASP A 22 -9.99 7.68 -24.11
N ILE A 23 -10.40 6.86 -25.07
CA ILE A 23 -9.53 5.89 -25.74
C ILE A 23 -8.57 6.57 -26.73
N ASN A 24 -8.90 7.74 -27.27
CA ASN A 24 -8.10 8.37 -28.32
C ASN A 24 -6.79 8.89 -27.76
N THR A 25 -6.80 9.46 -26.55
CA THR A 25 -5.57 9.82 -25.83
C THR A 25 -4.69 8.60 -25.51
N THR A 26 -5.25 7.39 -25.41
CA THR A 26 -4.46 6.17 -25.17
C THR A 26 -3.68 5.69 -26.40
N LYS A 27 -4.13 6.00 -27.63
CA LYS A 27 -3.50 5.48 -28.87
C LYS A 27 -2.09 5.99 -29.13
N ASN A 28 -1.74 7.14 -28.54
CA ASN A 28 -0.43 7.79 -28.70
C ASN A 28 0.51 7.52 -27.52
N ALA A 29 0.21 6.51 -26.72
CA ALA A 29 0.97 6.17 -25.53
C ALA A 29 2.21 5.32 -25.84
N ASP A 30 3.27 5.54 -25.07
CA ASP A 30 4.43 4.63 -25.06
C ASP A 30 4.23 3.45 -24.11
N LEU A 31 3.38 3.62 -23.09
CA LEU A 31 3.11 2.62 -22.06
C LEU A 31 1.73 2.83 -21.43
N ILE A 32 1.02 1.72 -21.23
CA ILE A 32 -0.24 1.67 -20.49
C ILE A 32 -0.01 0.95 -19.16
N VAL A 33 -0.43 1.55 -18.05
CA VAL A 33 -0.37 0.93 -16.72
C VAL A 33 -1.77 0.82 -16.13
N ILE A 34 -2.26 -0.42 -16.05
CA ILE A 34 -3.52 -0.78 -15.42
C ILE A 34 -3.23 -1.06 -13.94
N GLN A 35 -3.96 -0.43 -13.00
CA GLN A 35 -3.68 -0.61 -11.57
C GLN A 35 -4.82 -1.26 -10.78
N ARG A 36 -4.45 -2.08 -9.80
CA ARG A 36 -5.31 -2.65 -8.75
C ARG A 36 -6.63 -3.22 -9.27
N GLU A 37 -7.75 -2.68 -8.79
CA GLU A 37 -9.11 -3.15 -9.03
C GLU A 37 -9.68 -2.70 -10.38
N PHE A 38 -8.87 -2.07 -11.25
CA PHE A 38 -9.33 -1.66 -12.58
C PHE A 38 -9.94 -2.83 -13.37
N PRO A 39 -9.36 -4.04 -13.42
CA PRO A 39 -10.00 -5.21 -14.01
C PRO A 39 -11.29 -5.62 -13.31
N SER A 40 -12.40 -5.55 -14.04
CA SER A 40 -13.73 -5.87 -13.52
C SER A 40 -14.75 -6.08 -14.64
N LYS A 41 -15.97 -6.50 -14.27
CA LYS A 41 -17.12 -6.50 -15.19
C LYS A 41 -17.38 -5.14 -15.85
N LYS A 42 -17.23 -4.03 -15.11
CA LYS A 42 -17.52 -2.68 -15.60
C LYS A 42 -16.44 -2.14 -16.56
N THR A 43 -15.30 -2.80 -16.70
CA THR A 43 -14.14 -2.28 -17.44
C THR A 43 -13.64 -3.29 -18.46
N SER A 44 -14.29 -4.46 -18.59
CA SER A 44 -13.87 -5.54 -19.47
C SER A 44 -13.90 -5.16 -20.95
N GLU A 45 -14.88 -4.34 -21.38
CA GLU A 45 -14.93 -3.85 -22.76
C GLU A 45 -13.74 -2.94 -23.07
N ILE A 46 -13.48 -1.95 -22.20
CA ILE A 46 -12.32 -1.06 -22.32
C ILE A 46 -11.02 -1.87 -22.32
N LEU A 47 -10.87 -2.82 -21.40
CA LEU A 47 -9.71 -3.69 -21.33
C LEU A 47 -9.54 -4.53 -22.61
N SER A 48 -10.63 -5.03 -23.19
CA SER A 48 -10.58 -5.79 -24.44
C SER A 48 -10.09 -4.95 -25.61
N ILE A 49 -10.36 -3.64 -25.61
CA ILE A 49 -9.83 -2.69 -26.60
C ILE A 49 -8.36 -2.40 -26.31
N LEU A 50 -8.02 -2.05 -25.06
CA LEU A 50 -6.64 -1.72 -24.65
C LEU A 50 -5.68 -2.87 -24.92
N LEU A 51 -6.07 -4.09 -24.56
CA LEU A 51 -5.27 -5.29 -24.76
C LEU A 51 -4.97 -5.53 -26.25
N LYS A 52 -5.77 -5.04 -27.19
CA LYS A 52 -5.52 -5.16 -28.64
C LYS A 52 -4.65 -4.05 -29.22
N LEU A 53 -4.38 -2.98 -28.48
CA LEU A 53 -3.50 -1.91 -28.94
C LEU A 53 -2.08 -2.40 -29.00
N ASP A 54 -1.32 -1.98 -30.01
CA ASP A 54 0.09 -2.32 -30.18
C ASP A 54 1.01 -1.46 -29.27
N ILE A 55 0.60 -1.25 -28.02
CA ILE A 55 1.29 -0.48 -26.98
C ILE A 55 1.61 -1.42 -25.81
N PRO A 56 2.83 -1.39 -25.21
CA PRO A 56 3.16 -2.17 -24.03
C PRO A 56 2.21 -1.91 -22.85
N ILE A 57 1.81 -2.98 -22.14
CA ILE A 57 0.87 -2.91 -21.01
C ILE A 57 1.46 -3.54 -19.77
N ILE A 58 1.48 -2.78 -18.67
CA ILE A 58 1.77 -3.26 -17.33
C ILE A 58 0.48 -3.38 -16.54
N TYR A 59 0.32 -4.48 -15.80
CA TYR A 59 -0.64 -4.56 -14.71
C TYR A 59 0.08 -4.48 -13.36
N ASP A 60 -0.22 -3.43 -12.60
CA ASP A 60 0.38 -3.15 -11.30
C ASP A 60 -0.62 -3.47 -10.17
N ILE A 61 -0.22 -4.34 -9.25
CA ILE A 61 -1.06 -4.82 -8.14
C ILE A 61 -0.26 -4.86 -6.84
N ASP A 62 -0.85 -4.31 -5.78
CA ASP A 62 -0.22 -4.05 -4.48
C ASP A 62 -0.67 -5.00 -3.36
N ASP A 63 -1.83 -5.66 -3.51
CA ASP A 63 -2.44 -6.60 -2.56
C ASP A 63 -2.84 -7.93 -3.22
N LEU A 64 -3.01 -8.99 -2.42
CA LEU A 64 -3.57 -10.27 -2.91
C LEU A 64 -5.09 -10.18 -3.11
N LEU A 65 -5.52 -9.52 -4.18
CA LEU A 65 -6.93 -9.34 -4.52
C LEU A 65 -7.61 -10.60 -5.09
N LEU A 66 -6.82 -11.63 -5.41
CA LEU A 66 -7.31 -12.86 -6.03
C LEU A 66 -7.94 -13.86 -5.07
N ASP A 67 -7.48 -13.83 -3.81
CA ASP A 67 -7.72 -14.89 -2.82
C ASP A 67 -7.67 -14.29 -1.40
N VAL A 68 -8.76 -13.59 -1.06
CA VAL A 68 -8.96 -13.03 0.29
C VAL A 68 -9.80 -13.96 1.15
N GLN A 69 -9.48 -14.00 2.44
CA GLN A 69 -10.21 -14.79 3.43
C GLN A 69 -11.67 -14.30 3.59
N PRO A 70 -12.64 -15.20 3.89
CA PRO A 70 -14.05 -14.83 4.09
C PRO A 70 -14.30 -13.76 5.15
N SER A 71 -13.43 -13.65 6.16
CA SER A 71 -13.51 -12.65 7.22
C SER A 71 -13.05 -11.25 6.80
N HIS A 72 -12.47 -11.10 5.61
CA HIS A 72 -12.08 -9.79 5.07
C HIS A 72 -13.32 -8.98 4.70
N GLU A 73 -13.41 -7.73 5.15
CA GLU A 73 -14.58 -6.85 4.94
C GLU A 73 -15.01 -6.75 3.46
N ARG A 74 -14.03 -6.72 2.54
CA ARG A 74 -14.26 -6.67 1.08
C ARG A 74 -14.32 -8.03 0.37
N PHE A 75 -14.50 -9.14 1.09
CA PHE A 75 -14.47 -10.51 0.52
C PHE A 75 -15.36 -10.66 -0.73
N PHE A 76 -16.64 -10.32 -0.63
CA PHE A 76 -17.58 -10.46 -1.76
C PHE A 76 -17.23 -9.56 -2.94
N TYR A 77 -16.66 -8.40 -2.68
CA TYR A 77 -16.24 -7.47 -3.72
C TYR A 77 -15.01 -8.03 -4.48
N TYR A 78 -13.98 -8.48 -3.76
CA TYR A 78 -12.80 -9.08 -4.38
C TYR A 78 -13.11 -10.39 -5.12
N LYS A 79 -14.04 -11.20 -4.60
CA LYS A 79 -14.55 -12.39 -5.30
C LYS A 79 -15.18 -12.05 -6.67
N LYS A 80 -15.82 -10.88 -6.81
CA LYS A 80 -16.42 -10.43 -8.07
C LYS A 80 -15.38 -9.94 -9.09
N ILE A 81 -14.27 -9.34 -8.65
CA ILE A 81 -13.24 -8.79 -9.55
C ILE A 81 -12.09 -9.77 -9.85
N SER A 82 -11.82 -10.72 -8.94
CA SER A 82 -10.75 -11.72 -9.06
C SER A 82 -10.71 -12.46 -10.42
N PRO A 83 -11.84 -12.88 -11.02
CA PRO A 83 -11.83 -13.48 -12.36
C PRO A 83 -11.28 -12.56 -13.46
N TYR A 84 -11.53 -11.24 -13.36
CA TYR A 84 -11.06 -10.27 -14.34
C TYR A 84 -9.58 -9.95 -14.15
N ILE A 85 -9.10 -9.90 -12.91
CA ILE A 85 -7.68 -9.77 -12.62
C ILE A 85 -6.94 -11.00 -13.16
N LYS A 86 -7.43 -12.21 -12.88
CA LYS A 86 -6.86 -13.48 -13.41
C LYS A 86 -6.82 -13.53 -14.94
N TRP A 87 -7.77 -12.88 -15.60
CA TRP A 87 -7.74 -12.70 -17.05
C TRP A 87 -6.65 -11.70 -17.46
N VAL A 88 -6.67 -10.47 -16.94
CA VAL A 88 -5.72 -9.41 -17.32
C VAL A 88 -4.26 -9.82 -17.10
N ILE A 89 -3.92 -10.48 -15.99
CA ILE A 89 -2.52 -10.89 -15.72
C ILE A 89 -1.95 -11.87 -16.75
N LYS A 90 -2.79 -12.54 -17.55
CA LYS A 90 -2.37 -13.43 -18.64
C LYS A 90 -2.18 -12.69 -19.97
N GLU A 91 -2.81 -11.53 -20.11
CA GLU A 91 -2.89 -10.79 -21.38
C GLU A 91 -1.92 -9.61 -21.47
N VAL A 92 -1.47 -9.07 -20.32
CA VAL A 92 -0.50 -7.95 -20.28
C VAL A 92 0.94 -8.39 -20.59
N ASP A 93 1.80 -7.42 -20.92
CA ASP A 93 3.22 -7.67 -21.20
C ASP A 93 4.04 -7.90 -19.92
N LEU A 94 3.67 -7.25 -18.81
CA LEU A 94 4.35 -7.34 -17.53
C LEU A 94 3.37 -7.17 -16.36
N VAL A 95 3.56 -7.95 -15.30
CA VAL A 95 2.91 -7.72 -14.02
C VAL A 95 3.93 -7.14 -13.04
N THR A 96 3.59 -6.06 -12.36
CA THR A 96 4.41 -5.50 -11.26
C THR A 96 3.72 -5.71 -9.92
N VAL A 97 4.51 -6.08 -8.92
CA VAL A 97 4.07 -6.30 -7.54
C VAL A 97 5.06 -5.69 -6.55
N SER A 98 4.60 -5.36 -5.35
CA SER A 98 5.47 -4.72 -4.33
C SER A 98 6.33 -5.70 -3.53
N THR A 99 5.95 -6.99 -3.48
CA THR A 99 6.60 -7.99 -2.63
C THR A 99 6.83 -9.33 -3.32
N ILE A 100 7.83 -10.08 -2.81
CA ILE A 100 8.07 -11.46 -3.25
C ILE A 100 6.90 -12.39 -2.91
N SER A 101 6.26 -12.21 -1.75
CA SER A 101 5.08 -12.97 -1.34
C SER A 101 3.96 -12.82 -2.37
N LEU A 102 3.64 -11.59 -2.78
CA LEU A 102 2.61 -11.35 -3.79
C LEU A 102 3.01 -11.94 -5.15
N LYS A 103 4.28 -11.85 -5.55
CA LYS A 103 4.76 -12.52 -6.77
C LYS A 103 4.52 -14.02 -6.73
N ASN A 104 4.86 -14.67 -5.62
CA ASN A 104 4.70 -16.11 -5.46
C ASN A 104 3.23 -16.52 -5.59
N GLU A 105 2.31 -15.71 -5.04
CA GLU A 105 0.88 -15.99 -5.14
C GLU A 105 0.27 -15.75 -6.52
N LEU A 106 0.84 -14.84 -7.32
CA LEU A 106 0.38 -14.60 -8.68
C LEU A 106 1.00 -15.54 -9.72
N THR A 107 2.18 -16.11 -9.41
CA THR A 107 2.93 -16.98 -10.34
C THR A 107 2.10 -18.16 -10.87
N PRO A 108 1.29 -18.88 -10.06
CA PRO A 108 0.45 -19.98 -10.56
C PRO A 108 -0.67 -19.54 -11.53
N HIS A 109 -0.93 -18.23 -11.66
CA HIS A 109 -2.06 -17.72 -12.43
C HIS A 109 -1.66 -17.13 -13.79
N THR A 110 -0.37 -17.01 -14.10
CA THR A 110 0.10 -16.44 -15.37
C THR A 110 1.48 -16.95 -15.78
N ASN A 111 1.71 -17.06 -17.09
CA ASN A 111 3.04 -17.29 -17.67
C ASN A 111 3.73 -15.96 -18.06
N ARG A 112 3.08 -14.81 -17.81
CA ARG A 112 3.66 -13.49 -18.06
C ARG A 112 4.73 -13.18 -17.01
N PRO A 113 5.75 -12.38 -17.37
CA PRO A 113 6.77 -12.00 -16.40
C PRO A 113 6.15 -11.22 -15.24
N ILE A 114 6.60 -11.53 -14.02
CA ILE A 114 6.25 -10.80 -12.79
C ILE A 114 7.51 -10.16 -12.21
N LEU A 115 7.53 -8.83 -12.17
CA LEU A 115 8.60 -8.03 -11.58
C LEU A 115 8.21 -7.58 -10.17
N VAL A 116 9.06 -7.90 -9.20
CA VAL A 116 8.94 -7.32 -7.85
C VAL A 116 9.57 -5.93 -7.90
N ASN A 117 8.75 -4.91 -7.74
CA ASN A 117 9.14 -3.51 -7.71
C ASN A 117 8.67 -2.91 -6.39
N GLN A 118 9.56 -2.92 -5.39
CA GLN A 118 9.26 -2.49 -4.03
C GLN A 118 8.79 -1.04 -3.98
N ASN A 119 7.92 -0.72 -3.05
CA ASN A 119 7.44 0.64 -2.86
C ASN A 119 8.59 1.58 -2.50
N LEU A 120 8.57 2.76 -3.10
CA LEU A 120 9.42 3.89 -2.75
C LEU A 120 8.59 4.96 -2.04
N VAL A 121 9.23 5.73 -1.16
CA VAL A 121 8.61 6.84 -0.44
C VAL A 121 9.13 8.18 -0.95
N ASN A 122 8.24 9.18 -1.00
CA ASN A 122 8.67 10.56 -1.14
C ASN A 122 9.29 11.03 0.19
N TYR A 123 10.57 10.71 0.39
CA TYR A 123 11.25 10.93 1.67
C TYR A 123 11.14 12.37 2.13
N ASN A 124 11.38 13.34 1.24
CA ASN A 124 11.33 14.77 1.57
C ASN A 124 9.94 15.25 1.99
N LEU A 125 8.87 14.65 1.45
CA LEU A 125 7.50 14.98 1.84
C LEU A 125 7.23 14.62 3.31
N PHE A 126 7.72 13.46 3.75
CA PHE A 126 7.53 12.96 5.11
C PHE A 126 8.63 13.40 6.08
N PHE A 127 9.79 13.80 5.59
CA PHE A 127 10.98 14.01 6.42
C PHE A 127 10.69 14.87 7.64
N ASN A 128 11.06 14.32 8.80
CA ASN A 128 11.06 15.02 10.08
C ASN A 128 12.07 14.35 11.01
N THR A 129 12.69 15.10 11.93
CA THR A 129 13.55 14.49 12.94
C THR A 129 12.73 13.77 13.99
N ALA A 130 13.33 12.78 14.67
CA ALA A 130 12.75 12.19 15.86
C ALA A 130 12.32 13.28 16.84
N ARG A 131 11.06 13.23 17.30
CA ARG A 131 10.53 14.25 18.19
C ARG A 131 10.84 13.92 19.65
N PRO A 132 11.21 14.93 20.46
CA PRO A 132 11.31 14.73 21.90
C PRO A 132 9.93 14.40 22.49
N ARG A 133 9.94 13.76 23.64
CA ARG A 133 8.71 13.50 24.40
C ARG A 133 8.12 14.82 24.89
N GLY A 134 6.85 15.07 24.56
CA GLY A 134 6.06 16.17 25.13
C GLY A 134 5.32 15.74 26.40
N ASP A 135 4.29 16.48 26.79
CA ASP A 135 3.47 16.19 27.98
C ASP A 135 2.84 14.78 27.98
N LYS A 136 2.53 14.27 26.78
CA LYS A 136 1.96 12.93 26.56
C LYS A 136 2.84 12.16 25.58
N PHE A 137 2.91 10.85 25.78
CA PHE A 137 3.49 9.90 24.85
C PHE A 137 2.41 9.45 23.86
N ASN A 138 2.48 9.95 22.63
CA ASN A 138 1.50 9.72 21.57
C ASN A 138 1.82 8.42 20.80
N ILE A 139 0.89 7.48 20.83
CA ILE A 139 0.98 6.19 20.13
C ILE A 139 0.02 6.24 18.93
N LEU A 140 0.55 6.13 17.72
CA LEU A 140 -0.24 6.11 16.48
C LEU A 140 -0.69 4.70 16.12
N ILE A 141 -1.96 4.56 15.75
CA ILE A 141 -2.49 3.43 15.00
C ILE A 141 -3.22 4.00 13.79
N SER A 142 -2.85 3.60 12.58
CA SER A 142 -3.47 4.13 11.36
C SER A 142 -4.04 3.02 10.49
N GLY A 143 -5.11 3.32 9.77
CA GLY A 143 -5.74 2.40 8.83
C GLY A 143 -7.22 2.70 8.61
N THR A 144 -7.79 2.08 7.58
CA THR A 144 -9.22 2.06 7.28
C THR A 144 -9.93 0.90 8.00
N SER A 145 -11.25 0.83 7.87
CA SER A 145 -12.10 -0.24 8.43
C SER A 145 -11.63 -1.66 8.09
N THR A 146 -10.96 -1.84 6.96
CA THR A 146 -10.39 -3.12 6.55
C THR A 146 -9.31 -3.67 7.49
N HIS A 147 -8.80 -2.85 8.42
CA HIS A 147 -7.82 -3.26 9.44
C HIS A 147 -8.41 -3.61 10.81
N GLN A 148 -9.73 -3.54 11.00
CA GLN A 148 -10.36 -3.83 12.30
C GLN A 148 -9.96 -5.21 12.84
N ASN A 149 -9.91 -6.22 11.96
CA ASN A 149 -9.45 -7.56 12.34
C ASN A 149 -7.98 -7.52 12.80
N ASP A 150 -7.10 -6.84 12.05
CA ASP A 150 -5.67 -6.74 12.39
C ASP A 150 -5.45 -6.12 13.78
N TRP A 151 -6.27 -5.15 14.16
CA TRP A 151 -6.17 -4.42 15.42
C TRP A 151 -6.60 -5.21 16.65
N THR A 152 -7.29 -6.34 16.48
CA THR A 152 -7.69 -7.21 17.61
C THR A 152 -6.48 -7.67 18.44
N ILE A 153 -5.32 -7.86 17.80
CA ILE A 153 -4.07 -8.31 18.44
C ILE A 153 -3.57 -7.27 19.46
N ILE A 154 -3.77 -5.98 19.19
CA ILE A 154 -3.26 -4.88 20.02
C ILE A 154 -4.31 -4.29 20.95
N ARG A 155 -5.55 -4.81 20.96
CA ARG A 155 -6.62 -4.35 21.85
C ARG A 155 -6.24 -4.45 23.32
N GLU A 156 -5.95 -5.66 23.82
CA GLU A 156 -5.55 -5.86 25.22
C GLU A 156 -4.25 -5.13 25.57
N PRO A 157 -3.18 -5.17 24.73
CA PRO A 157 -1.98 -4.40 24.98
C PRO A 157 -2.22 -2.91 25.17
N ILE A 158 -3.07 -2.28 24.33
CA ILE A 158 -3.38 -0.86 24.47
C ILE A 158 -4.13 -0.58 25.78
N LEU A 159 -5.09 -1.43 26.16
CA LEU A 159 -5.82 -1.28 27.43
C LEU A 159 -4.85 -1.35 28.62
N GLU A 160 -3.92 -2.30 28.61
CA GLU A 160 -2.93 -2.42 29.68
C GLU A 160 -1.96 -1.23 29.68
N ILE A 161 -1.50 -0.75 28.52
CA ILE A 161 -0.67 0.46 28.42
C ILE A 161 -1.40 1.69 28.98
N LEU A 162 -2.68 1.88 28.64
CA LEU A 162 -3.50 2.97 29.16
C LEU A 162 -3.71 2.85 30.67
N LYS A 163 -3.77 1.63 31.21
CA LYS A 163 -3.88 1.39 32.65
C LYS A 163 -2.55 1.63 33.38
N SER A 164 -1.44 1.08 32.88
CA SER A 164 -0.13 1.17 33.52
C SER A 164 0.47 2.58 33.48
N TYR A 165 0.24 3.32 32.39
CA TYR A 165 0.82 4.65 32.18
C TYR A 165 -0.20 5.80 32.29
N ASN A 166 -1.50 5.48 32.41
CA ASN A 166 -2.60 6.40 32.67
C ASN A 166 -2.52 7.69 31.83
N ASP A 167 -2.50 8.85 32.49
CA ASP A 167 -2.49 10.15 31.83
C ASP A 167 -1.15 10.47 31.18
N GLN A 168 -0.15 9.59 31.14
CA GLN A 168 1.09 9.84 30.40
C GLN A 168 0.98 9.46 28.91
N VAL A 169 -0.02 8.68 28.52
CA VAL A 169 -0.15 8.15 27.15
C VAL A 169 -1.40 8.71 26.48
N ARG A 170 -1.29 8.95 25.16
CA ARG A 170 -2.42 9.22 24.28
C ARG A 170 -2.38 8.26 23.10
N ILE A 171 -3.49 7.61 22.80
CA ILE A 171 -3.63 6.78 21.61
C ILE A 171 -4.28 7.62 20.51
N ILE A 172 -3.64 7.68 19.35
CA ILE A 172 -4.12 8.43 18.20
C ILE A 172 -4.48 7.44 17.10
N PHE A 173 -5.77 7.34 16.80
CA PHE A 173 -6.26 6.60 15.65
C PHE A 173 -6.33 7.53 14.45
N PHE A 174 -5.72 7.15 13.31
CA PHE A 174 -5.75 7.93 12.08
C PHE A 174 -6.40 7.12 10.94
N GLY A 175 -7.61 7.51 10.56
CA GLY A 175 -8.43 6.87 9.53
C GLY A 175 -9.71 6.30 10.10
N ASP A 176 -9.57 5.23 10.87
CA ASP A 176 -10.62 4.53 11.60
C ASP A 176 -10.13 4.17 13.02
N THR A 177 -11.02 3.68 13.88
CA THR A 177 -10.76 3.39 15.29
C THR A 177 -11.30 2.03 15.70
N ILE A 178 -10.66 1.38 16.67
CA ILE A 178 -11.26 0.23 17.35
C ILE A 178 -12.47 0.73 18.16
N LYS A 179 -13.63 0.06 18.02
CA LYS A 179 -14.90 0.52 18.60
C LYS A 179 -14.84 0.76 20.11
N ASP A 180 -14.10 -0.09 20.83
CA ASP A 180 -13.99 -0.05 22.29
C ASP A 180 -13.28 1.21 22.81
N PHE A 181 -12.51 1.88 21.95
CA PHE A 181 -11.71 3.03 22.31
C PHE A 181 -12.37 4.38 21.98
N ILE A 182 -13.52 4.39 21.28
CA ILE A 182 -14.18 5.60 20.77
C ILE A 182 -14.45 6.64 21.88
N ARG A 183 -14.78 6.19 23.10
CA ARG A 183 -15.16 7.06 24.21
C ARG A 183 -14.08 7.16 25.30
N HIS A 184 -12.89 6.61 25.08
CA HIS A 184 -11.84 6.62 26.08
C HIS A 184 -11.17 8.00 26.15
N LYS A 185 -11.02 8.59 27.34
CA LYS A 185 -10.51 9.96 27.54
C LYS A 185 -9.11 10.22 26.95
N SER A 186 -8.28 9.19 26.89
CA SER A 186 -6.91 9.26 26.37
C SER A 186 -6.79 8.89 24.88
N VAL A 187 -7.92 8.83 24.16
CA VAL A 187 -7.96 8.47 22.73
C VAL A 187 -8.33 9.70 21.91
N SER A 188 -7.67 9.87 20.76
CA SER A 188 -8.00 10.89 19.76
C SER A 188 -8.15 10.24 18.40
N ILE A 189 -9.13 10.69 17.62
CA ILE A 189 -9.43 10.13 16.29
C ILE A 189 -9.24 11.22 15.24
N VAL A 190 -8.33 10.97 14.31
CA VAL A 190 -8.08 11.76 13.12
C VAL A 190 -8.77 11.07 11.95
N LYS A 191 -9.56 11.83 11.17
CA LYS A 191 -10.30 11.29 10.01
C LYS A 191 -9.33 10.83 8.92
N PHE A 192 -9.78 9.89 8.09
CA PHE A 192 -9.05 9.49 6.90
C PHE A 192 -8.80 10.68 5.97
N GLU A 193 -7.56 10.79 5.47
CA GLU A 193 -7.14 11.85 4.56
C GLU A 193 -6.74 11.22 3.21
N PRO A 194 -7.55 11.39 2.14
CA PRO A 194 -7.25 10.82 0.83
C PRO A 194 -6.15 11.55 0.07
N ASN A 195 -5.88 12.83 0.38
CA ASN A 195 -4.81 13.58 -0.28
C ASN A 195 -3.46 13.25 0.35
N TYR A 196 -2.54 12.69 -0.43
CA TYR A 196 -1.26 12.21 0.08
C TYR A 196 -0.38 13.30 0.70
N ASN A 197 -0.37 14.51 0.15
CA ASN A 197 0.42 15.62 0.69
C ASN A 197 -0.17 16.13 2.01
N THR A 198 -1.50 16.25 2.07
CA THR A 198 -2.22 16.62 3.30
C THR A 198 -2.04 15.55 4.37
N TYR A 199 -2.10 14.27 4.01
CA TYR A 199 -1.84 13.14 4.91
C TYR A 199 -0.45 13.25 5.52
N ALA A 200 0.58 13.45 4.71
CA ALA A 200 1.95 13.59 5.20
C ALA A 200 2.13 14.80 6.12
N ALA A 201 1.49 15.94 5.80
CA ALA A 201 1.50 17.13 6.64
C ALA A 201 0.81 16.88 8.00
N GLN A 202 -0.36 16.24 7.99
CA GLN A 202 -1.10 15.88 9.20
C GLN A 202 -0.32 14.87 10.05
N LEU A 203 0.21 13.80 9.47
CA LEU A 203 1.03 12.82 10.19
C LEU A 203 2.17 13.50 10.96
N LYS A 204 2.88 14.43 10.31
CA LYS A 204 3.96 15.19 10.94
C LYS A 204 3.46 16.10 12.06
N SER A 205 2.24 16.64 12.01
CA SER A 205 1.72 17.56 13.04
C SER A 205 1.20 16.85 14.29
N LEU A 206 0.98 15.53 14.26
CA LEU A 206 0.40 14.78 15.39
C LEU A 206 1.37 14.51 16.55
N ASN A 207 2.65 14.91 16.44
CA ASN A 207 3.67 14.70 17.47
C ASN A 207 3.77 13.24 17.95
N ILE A 208 3.75 12.29 17.01
CA ILE A 208 3.77 10.86 17.33
C ILE A 208 5.12 10.45 17.92
N ASN A 209 5.09 9.70 19.02
CA ASN A 209 6.29 9.13 19.64
C ASN A 209 6.58 7.73 19.14
N ILE A 210 5.56 6.88 18.96
CA ILE A 210 5.68 5.58 18.30
C ILE A 210 4.47 5.29 17.43
N ALA A 211 4.62 4.40 16.45
CA ALA A 211 3.50 3.86 15.68
C ALA A 211 3.38 2.35 15.79
N LEU A 212 2.15 1.83 15.83
CA LEU A 212 1.83 0.41 15.86
C LEU A 212 1.25 -0.02 14.52
N THR A 213 1.79 -1.10 13.96
CA THR A 213 1.35 -1.65 12.69
C THR A 213 1.10 -3.16 12.79
N PRO A 214 0.03 -3.58 13.47
CA PRO A 214 -0.31 -4.99 13.57
C PRO A 214 -0.88 -5.49 12.25
N LEU A 215 -0.62 -6.76 11.96
CA LEU A 215 -1.23 -7.54 10.89
C LEU A 215 -1.44 -8.96 11.41
N ILE A 216 -2.66 -9.50 11.27
CA ILE A 216 -2.88 -10.93 11.53
C ILE A 216 -2.07 -11.75 10.53
N ASN A 217 -1.52 -12.88 10.99
CA ASN A 217 -0.79 -13.79 10.13
C ASN A 217 -1.75 -14.55 9.20
N ASN A 218 -1.93 -14.03 7.99
CA ASN A 218 -2.68 -14.68 6.92
C ASN A 218 -2.05 -14.33 5.56
N LYS A 219 -2.42 -15.11 4.55
CA LYS A 219 -1.91 -15.00 3.18
C LYS A 219 -2.04 -13.59 2.58
N PHE A 220 -3.20 -12.95 2.76
CA PHE A 220 -3.45 -11.60 2.27
C PHE A 220 -2.49 -10.58 2.91
N ASN A 221 -2.34 -10.63 4.23
CA ASN A 221 -1.46 -9.72 4.96
C ASN A 221 0.03 -9.95 4.68
N GLN A 222 0.44 -11.20 4.48
CA GLN A 222 1.82 -11.53 4.08
C GLN A 222 2.20 -10.99 2.71
N CYS A 223 1.21 -10.69 1.86
CA CYS A 223 1.40 -10.10 0.53
C CYS A 223 1.44 -8.57 0.54
N LYS A 224 1.02 -7.90 1.62
CA LYS A 224 1.03 -6.43 1.74
C LYS A 224 2.46 -5.90 1.62
N SER A 225 2.59 -4.60 1.38
CA SER A 225 3.89 -3.89 1.36
C SER A 225 4.29 -3.31 2.72
N ASN A 226 5.55 -2.94 2.86
CA ASN A 226 6.10 -2.28 4.05
C ASN A 226 5.90 -0.75 4.08
N ILE A 227 4.95 -0.20 3.32
CA ILE A 227 4.81 1.26 3.13
C ILE A 227 4.69 2.06 4.43
N LYS A 228 3.99 1.54 5.45
CA LYS A 228 3.89 2.19 6.77
C LYS A 228 5.26 2.31 7.45
N TRP A 229 6.13 1.31 7.32
CA TRP A 229 7.50 1.42 7.83
C TRP A 229 8.27 2.52 7.09
N LEU A 230 8.12 2.64 5.77
CA LEU A 230 8.77 3.69 4.98
C LEU A 230 8.32 5.10 5.40
N GLU A 231 7.00 5.32 5.49
CA GLU A 231 6.41 6.62 5.81
C GLU A 231 6.71 7.04 7.25
N TYR A 232 6.58 6.13 8.22
CA TYR A 232 6.87 6.41 9.62
C TYR A 232 8.36 6.64 9.85
N SER A 233 9.22 5.84 9.21
CA SER A 233 10.66 6.03 9.30
C SER A 233 11.05 7.40 8.75
N ALA A 234 10.62 7.74 7.54
CA ALA A 234 10.87 9.07 6.98
C ALA A 234 10.36 10.20 7.90
N ALA A 235 9.19 10.03 8.50
CA ALA A 235 8.59 10.98 9.44
C ALA A 235 9.21 11.02 10.84
N GLY A 236 10.30 10.28 11.10
CA GLY A 236 10.97 10.31 12.39
C GLY A 236 10.16 9.62 13.50
N ILE A 237 9.32 8.65 13.15
CA ILE A 237 8.45 7.91 14.06
C ILE A 237 8.96 6.46 14.18
N PRO A 238 9.56 6.05 15.32
CA PRO A 238 9.89 4.65 15.56
C PRO A 238 8.60 3.81 15.62
N GLY A 239 8.67 2.57 15.12
CA GLY A 239 7.49 1.71 14.99
C GLY A 239 7.64 0.32 15.58
N VAL A 240 6.51 -0.26 15.98
CA VAL A 240 6.33 -1.68 16.33
C VAL A 240 5.48 -2.32 15.24
N TYR A 241 5.97 -3.43 14.69
CA TYR A 241 5.39 -4.10 13.54
C TYR A 241 5.18 -5.59 13.84
N SER A 242 4.14 -6.20 13.27
CA SER A 242 3.98 -7.66 13.36
C SER A 242 5.19 -8.39 12.77
N ASP A 243 5.67 -9.42 13.46
CA ASP A 243 6.73 -10.33 12.99
C ASP A 243 6.21 -11.31 11.94
N ILE A 244 5.80 -10.76 10.80
CA ILE A 244 5.42 -11.47 9.58
C ILE A 244 5.91 -10.68 8.37
N ALA A 245 5.90 -11.30 7.18
CA ALA A 245 6.02 -10.54 5.94
C ALA A 245 4.87 -9.49 5.87
N PRO A 246 5.12 -8.27 5.39
CA PRO A 246 6.37 -7.78 4.77
C PRO A 246 7.38 -7.18 5.75
N TYR A 247 7.09 -7.15 7.05
CA TYR A 247 7.91 -6.40 8.01
C TYR A 247 9.19 -7.14 8.36
N ASN A 248 9.12 -8.42 8.68
CA ASN A 248 10.30 -9.20 9.05
C ASN A 248 11.26 -9.49 7.87
N SER A 249 10.90 -9.11 6.65
CA SER A 249 11.78 -9.16 5.49
C SER A 249 12.58 -7.88 5.25
N CYS A 250 12.25 -6.77 5.93
CA CYS A 250 12.95 -5.49 5.79
C CYS A 250 13.39 -4.87 7.13
N ILE A 251 12.75 -5.24 8.24
CA ILE A 251 13.08 -4.75 9.58
C ILE A 251 14.01 -5.74 10.27
N ILE A 252 15.09 -5.20 10.82
CA ILE A 252 15.99 -5.87 11.76
C ILE A 252 15.56 -5.42 13.15
N ASP A 253 15.05 -6.37 13.94
CA ASP A 253 14.52 -6.10 15.28
C ASP A 253 15.52 -5.32 16.15
N LYS A 254 15.01 -4.32 16.87
CA LYS A 254 15.75 -3.38 17.74
C LYS A 254 16.77 -2.51 17.02
N LYS A 255 16.92 -2.60 15.69
CA LYS A 255 17.86 -1.79 14.91
C LYS A 255 17.18 -0.70 14.09
N ASN A 256 16.17 -1.04 13.29
CA ASN A 256 15.45 -0.11 12.40
C ASN A 256 13.91 -0.22 12.53
N GLY A 257 13.47 -0.94 13.56
CA GLY A 257 12.08 -1.10 14.01
C GLY A 257 12.05 -2.13 15.14
N LEU A 258 10.89 -2.30 15.79
CA LEU A 258 10.64 -3.45 16.66
C LEU A 258 9.71 -4.44 15.97
N LEU A 259 10.05 -5.72 16.05
CA LEU A 259 9.18 -6.81 15.62
C LEU A 259 8.49 -7.42 16.85
N ALA A 260 7.16 -7.50 16.80
CA ALA A 260 6.35 -8.12 17.82
C ALA A 260 5.67 -9.36 17.24
N GLN A 261 5.82 -10.49 17.92
CA GLN A 261 5.03 -11.68 17.60
C GLN A 261 3.54 -11.37 17.73
N ASN A 262 2.70 -12.09 16.98
CA ASN A 262 1.24 -11.89 16.97
C ASN A 262 0.54 -12.44 18.22
N ASN A 263 0.97 -11.99 19.40
CA ASN A 263 0.35 -12.24 20.69
C ASN A 263 0.36 -10.95 21.55
N PRO A 264 -0.63 -10.74 22.43
CA PRO A 264 -0.74 -9.53 23.25
C PRO A 264 0.54 -9.18 24.04
N GLU A 265 1.16 -10.17 24.68
CA GLU A 265 2.32 -10.00 25.55
C GLU A 265 3.50 -9.33 24.81
N SER A 266 3.82 -9.84 23.62
CA SER A 266 4.92 -9.31 22.79
C SER A 266 4.68 -7.84 22.38
N TRP A 267 3.42 -7.50 22.07
CA TRP A 267 3.05 -6.13 21.74
C TRP A 267 3.16 -5.19 22.95
N PHE A 268 2.66 -5.62 24.11
CA PHE A 268 2.78 -4.85 25.36
C PHE A 268 4.24 -4.54 25.68
N PHE A 269 5.12 -5.56 25.67
CA PHE A 269 6.53 -5.37 25.98
C PHE A 269 7.26 -4.51 24.95
N ALA A 270 6.94 -4.63 23.66
CA ALA A 270 7.52 -3.78 22.64
C ALA A 270 7.13 -2.29 22.83
N ILE A 271 5.85 -2.02 23.15
CA ILE A 271 5.36 -0.67 23.45
C ILE A 271 6.05 -0.12 24.71
N ALA A 272 6.05 -0.90 25.79
CA ALA A 272 6.67 -0.51 27.07
C ALA A 272 8.19 -0.24 26.91
N ASN A 273 8.90 -1.01 26.08
CA ASN A 273 10.32 -0.79 25.81
C ASN A 273 10.56 0.61 25.20
N LEU A 274 9.83 0.97 24.15
CA LEU A 274 9.99 2.28 23.52
C LEU A 274 9.48 3.43 24.41
N PHE A 275 8.45 3.18 25.22
CA PHE A 275 7.96 4.18 26.19
C PHE A 275 9.01 4.51 27.26
N ASN A 276 9.70 3.50 27.79
CA ASN A 276 10.68 3.67 28.87
C ASN A 276 12.10 4.01 28.38
N ASN A 277 12.40 3.84 27.10
CA ASN A 277 13.75 4.00 26.56
C ASN A 277 13.80 4.89 25.31
N GLN A 278 13.82 6.22 25.55
CA GLN A 278 13.85 7.23 24.49
C GLN A 278 15.16 7.19 23.68
N GLU A 279 16.30 6.91 24.30
CA GLU A 279 17.59 6.83 23.60
C GLU A 279 17.56 5.71 22.56
N LYS A 280 17.06 4.53 22.95
CA LYS A 280 16.89 3.41 22.02
C LYS A 280 15.88 3.72 20.91
N ALA A 281 14.77 4.39 21.24
CA ALA A 281 13.80 4.82 20.23
C ALA A 281 14.45 5.77 19.19
N ASN A 282 15.29 6.70 19.64
CA ASN A 282 16.04 7.63 18.80
C ASN A 282 17.10 6.92 17.93
N GLU A 283 17.80 5.92 18.48
CA GLU A 283 18.75 5.11 17.72
C GLU A 283 18.04 4.33 16.60
N ILE A 284 16.94 3.65 16.95
CA ILE A 284 16.14 2.85 16.01
C ILE A 284 15.69 3.71 14.83
N ILE A 285 15.09 4.88 15.12
CA ILE A 285 14.54 5.72 14.06
C ILE A 285 15.63 6.37 13.21
N LYS A 286 16.78 6.73 13.78
CA LYS A 286 17.92 7.24 13.02
C LYS A 286 18.44 6.21 12.03
N ASN A 287 18.55 4.94 12.45
CA ASN A 287 18.94 3.84 11.57
C ASN A 287 17.90 3.61 10.48
N ALA A 288 16.62 3.59 10.83
CA ALA A 288 15.52 3.43 9.88
C ALA A 288 15.47 4.56 8.84
N GLN A 289 15.65 5.82 9.27
CA GLN A 289 15.71 6.98 8.38
C GLN A 289 16.84 6.90 7.38
N LYS A 290 18.05 6.53 7.84
CA LYS A 290 19.20 6.33 6.96
C LYS A 290 18.90 5.26 5.92
N GLU A 291 18.39 4.11 6.35
CA GLU A 291 18.09 3.01 5.45
C GLU A 291 16.98 3.36 4.44
N VAL A 292 15.91 4.01 4.88
CA VAL A 292 14.81 4.43 4.00
C VAL A 292 15.27 5.48 3.00
N LEU A 293 16.11 6.43 3.39
CA LEU A 293 16.69 7.40 2.47
C LEU A 293 17.55 6.72 1.40
N GLU A 294 18.44 5.81 1.80
CA GLU A 294 19.40 5.16 0.91
C GLU A 294 18.74 4.14 -0.03
N LYS A 295 17.78 3.35 0.47
CA LYS A 295 17.26 2.17 -0.25
C LYS A 295 15.84 2.29 -0.77
N TYR A 296 15.06 3.25 -0.25
CA TYR A 296 13.62 3.33 -0.52
C TYR A 296 13.13 4.74 -0.88
N SER A 297 13.99 5.75 -0.94
CA SER A 297 13.56 7.09 -1.35
C SER A 297 13.38 7.17 -2.85
N ILE A 298 12.33 7.88 -3.30
CA ILE A 298 12.16 8.18 -4.72
C ILE A 298 13.40 8.91 -5.26
N THR A 299 13.93 9.87 -4.52
CA THR A 299 15.10 10.67 -4.92
C THR A 299 16.31 9.80 -5.26
N ASN A 300 16.59 8.75 -4.49
CA ASN A 300 17.80 7.93 -4.68
C ASN A 300 17.55 6.65 -5.49
N CYS A 301 16.31 6.20 -5.61
CA CYS A 301 16.00 4.87 -6.16
C CYS A 301 15.12 4.89 -7.41
N ALA A 302 14.58 6.05 -7.83
CA ALA A 302 13.68 6.13 -8.98
C ALA A 302 14.31 5.58 -10.27
N ASP A 303 15.57 5.87 -10.56
CA ASP A 303 16.21 5.42 -11.80
C ASP A 303 16.35 3.89 -11.84
N LYS A 304 16.77 3.28 -10.73
CA LYS A 304 16.83 1.81 -10.61
C LYS A 304 15.45 1.18 -10.76
N TYR A 305 14.41 1.82 -10.22
CA TYR A 305 13.02 1.40 -10.36
C TYR A 305 12.53 1.46 -11.81
N LEU A 306 12.96 2.47 -12.59
CA LEU A 306 12.61 2.60 -14.00
C LEU A 306 13.38 1.61 -14.88
N LEU A 307 14.68 1.48 -14.65
CA LEU A 307 15.54 0.56 -15.37
C LEU A 307 15.05 -0.88 -15.24
N SER A 308 14.53 -1.28 -14.07
CA SER A 308 13.97 -2.63 -13.87
C SER A 308 12.75 -2.89 -14.77
N ILE A 309 11.87 -1.91 -14.93
CA ILE A 309 10.72 -1.98 -15.83
C ILE A 309 11.18 -2.01 -17.29
N GLN A 310 12.07 -1.10 -17.69
CA GLN A 310 12.58 -1.00 -19.06
C GLN A 310 13.29 -2.30 -19.48
N ASN A 311 14.13 -2.86 -18.62
CA ASN A 311 14.83 -4.12 -18.87
C ASN A 311 13.87 -5.31 -19.01
N LYS A 312 12.73 -5.29 -18.31
CA LYS A 312 11.73 -6.37 -18.40
C LYS A 312 10.79 -6.25 -19.58
N LEU A 313 10.45 -5.04 -20.00
CA LEU A 313 9.69 -4.84 -21.23
C LEU A 313 10.55 -5.06 -22.48
N GLY A 314 11.86 -4.80 -22.41
CA GLY A 314 12.78 -4.92 -23.54
C GLY A 314 12.45 -3.93 -24.69
N HIS A 315 13.31 -3.87 -25.71
CA HIS A 315 13.01 -3.14 -26.96
C HIS A 315 12.06 -3.91 -27.90
N LYS A 316 11.64 -5.13 -27.53
CA LYS A 316 10.80 -6.01 -28.36
C LYS A 316 9.49 -6.30 -27.65
N LYS A 317 8.38 -5.95 -28.31
CA LYS A 317 7.02 -6.27 -27.87
C LYS A 317 6.89 -7.77 -27.65
N SER A 318 6.30 -8.17 -26.52
CA SER A 318 5.86 -9.56 -26.38
C SER A 318 4.75 -9.80 -27.40
N VAL A 319 4.82 -10.90 -28.16
CA VAL A 319 3.70 -11.26 -29.05
C VAL A 319 2.54 -11.66 -28.14
N ARG A 320 1.52 -10.79 -28.06
CA ARG A 320 0.27 -11.10 -27.35
C ARG A 320 -0.55 -12.08 -28.20
N ASN A 321 -0.41 -13.37 -27.91
CA ASN A 321 -1.34 -14.39 -28.40
C ASN A 321 -2.64 -14.29 -27.59
N PHE A 322 -3.59 -13.48 -28.06
CA PHE A 322 -4.91 -13.34 -27.45
C PHE A 322 -5.62 -14.69 -27.46
N SER A 323 -5.61 -15.38 -26.33
CA SER A 323 -6.16 -16.75 -26.26
C SER A 323 -7.49 -16.81 -25.52
N GLN A 324 -7.89 -15.76 -24.77
CA GLN A 324 -9.06 -15.81 -23.89
C GLN A 324 -9.96 -14.58 -24.05
N THR A 325 -11.22 -14.85 -24.45
CA THR A 325 -12.31 -13.87 -24.30
C THR A 325 -12.49 -13.55 -22.81
N PRO A 326 -12.85 -12.31 -22.44
CA PRO A 326 -13.20 -12.00 -21.05
C PRO A 326 -14.29 -12.97 -20.53
N PRO A 327 -14.36 -13.23 -19.21
CA PRO A 327 -15.36 -14.14 -18.63
C PRO A 327 -16.79 -13.85 -19.15
N LYS A 328 -17.53 -14.87 -19.63
CA LYS A 328 -18.80 -14.73 -20.38
C LYS A 328 -19.89 -13.92 -19.65
N TYR A 329 -20.56 -12.99 -20.36
CA TYR A 329 -22.01 -12.93 -20.70
C TYR A 329 -22.68 -11.53 -20.75
N THR A 330 -23.73 -11.49 -21.59
CA THR A 330 -24.91 -10.59 -21.77
C THR A 330 -24.73 -9.07 -21.80
N PHE A 331 -25.00 -8.52 -22.99
CA PHE A 331 -25.02 -7.10 -23.33
C PHE A 331 -26.10 -6.34 -22.55
N LEU A 332 -25.68 -5.20 -21.99
CA LEU A 332 -26.50 -4.02 -21.77
C LEU A 332 -25.55 -2.83 -21.89
N SER A 333 -25.67 -2.10 -23.00
CA SER A 333 -24.98 -0.83 -23.22
C SER A 333 -25.18 0.04 -21.98
N SER A 334 -24.10 0.31 -21.23
CA SER A 334 -24.19 1.08 -20.00
C SER A 334 -23.10 2.13 -19.94
N VAL A 335 -23.53 3.35 -19.64
CA VAL A 335 -22.69 4.47 -19.24
C VAL A 335 -21.85 4.06 -18.03
N TYR A 336 -20.53 4.22 -18.15
CA TYR A 336 -19.56 3.67 -17.22
C TYR A 336 -19.41 4.54 -15.96
N SER A 337 -19.84 4.01 -14.80
CA SER A 337 -19.51 4.57 -13.49
C SER A 337 -18.41 3.74 -12.82
N ILE A 338 -17.18 4.27 -12.90
CA ILE A 338 -15.96 3.72 -12.28
C ILE A 338 -15.78 4.40 -10.90
N THR A 339 -15.88 3.66 -9.80
CA THR A 339 -15.40 4.12 -8.49
C THR A 339 -13.93 3.70 -8.33
N ASP A 340 -13.04 4.68 -8.17
CA ASP A 340 -11.61 4.58 -7.81
C ASP A 340 -10.73 3.52 -8.51
N ARG A 341 -10.78 3.48 -9.85
CA ARG A 341 -9.89 2.63 -10.65
C ARG A 341 -9.01 3.47 -11.55
N ILE A 342 -7.70 3.25 -11.44
CA ILE A 342 -6.69 4.09 -12.08
C ILE A 342 -6.10 3.34 -13.29
N LEU A 343 -6.21 3.95 -14.47
CA LEU A 343 -5.37 3.67 -15.63
C LEU A 343 -4.41 4.85 -15.79
N ARG A 344 -3.11 4.61 -15.85
CA ARG A 344 -2.10 5.64 -16.14
C ARG A 344 -1.51 5.38 -17.51
N VAL A 345 -1.47 6.43 -18.32
CA VAL A 345 -0.86 6.40 -19.64
C VAL A 345 0.38 7.27 -19.62
N PHE A 346 1.46 6.82 -20.24
CA PHE A 346 2.74 7.51 -20.20
C PHE A 346 3.28 7.79 -21.61
N ASN A 347 3.71 9.04 -21.83
CA ASN A 347 4.43 9.47 -23.04
C ASN A 347 5.86 9.89 -22.68
N LYS A 348 6.82 9.45 -23.47
CA LYS A 348 8.22 9.89 -23.45
C LYS A 348 8.33 11.21 -24.23
N PHE A 349 8.98 12.21 -23.63
CA PHE A 349 9.34 13.45 -24.34
C PHE A 349 10.56 13.27 -25.24
#